data_AF-A0A1V5CJN9-F1
#
_entry.id   AF-A0A1V5CJN9-F1
#
_cell.length_a   1.000
_cell.length_b   1.000
_cell.length_c   1.000
_cell.angle_alpha   90.00
_cell.angle_beta   90.00
_cell.angle_gamma   90.00
#
_symmetry.space_group_name_H-M   'P 1'
#
loop_
_entity.id
_entity.type
_entity.pdbx_description
1 polymer ?
#
loop_
_entity_poly.entity_id
_entity_poly.type
_entity_poly.pdbx_seq_one_letter_code
_entity_poly.pdbx_strand_id
1 'polypeptide(L)'
;MPEFIAPDKSSLDVKNPHRAGPDITRNWKTSQDYVVVLIVFLAENPVIVIRIGEKTVIDFIERHSYNLRAMDEEIRRFIEEDLGTGDITTNATVPEDHISLAEIFAKEDGILAGQPFAKKAFHVLDEGIHYEEIKEDGAPVKKGDLVARIQGRTRAILSGERVALNLLQRLSGIATATKRFVDATGNTGVKILDTRKTSPGLRMMEKYAVRMGGGHNHRLNLSEMALIKENHIAVAGSVKEAVKRVRTASSVFIEVEVKNMNELRDALEEGVDRIMLDNWAVEDIAQAVSFVQKRIPIEISGNMTLERTEQVSPMGIDFISVGATTHSFKSLDLSLLVREEGST
;
A
#
# COMPACT_ATOMS: atom_id res chain seq x y z
N MET A 1 8.49 -38.67 -2.18
CA MET A 1 9.61 -37.85 -1.67
C MET A 1 10.10 -36.95 -2.80
N PRO A 2 10.43 -35.68 -2.53
CA PRO A 2 11.31 -35.28 -1.44
C PRO A 2 10.60 -34.73 -0.22
N GLU A 3 11.17 -35.01 0.95
CA GLU A 3 10.84 -34.38 2.22
C GLU A 3 11.20 -32.89 2.17
N PHE A 4 10.29 -32.04 2.64
CA PHE A 4 10.62 -30.66 2.96
C PHE A 4 11.51 -30.67 4.21
N ILE A 5 12.82 -30.53 4.02
CA ILE A 5 13.73 -30.21 5.12
C ILE A 5 13.55 -28.72 5.41
N ALA A 6 12.90 -28.40 6.52
CA ALA A 6 12.92 -27.04 7.05
C ALA A 6 14.38 -26.65 7.36
N PRO A 7 14.88 -25.49 6.92
CA PRO A 7 16.26 -25.11 7.17
C PRO A 7 16.51 -24.93 8.67
N ASP A 8 17.63 -25.49 9.12
CA ASP A 8 18.18 -25.31 10.46
C ASP A 8 18.46 -23.81 10.70
N LYS A 9 17.86 -23.28 11.77
CA LYS A 9 18.02 -21.88 12.21
C LYS A 9 19.46 -21.54 12.62
N SER A 10 20.35 -22.53 12.71
CA SER A 10 21.75 -22.35 13.11
C SER A 10 22.67 -21.73 12.04
N SER A 11 22.23 -21.61 10.78
CA SER A 11 23.06 -21.06 9.68
C SER A 11 22.83 -19.58 9.37
N LEU A 12 21.89 -18.93 10.07
CA LEU A 12 21.74 -17.48 10.09
C LEU A 12 22.74 -16.89 11.10
N ASP A 13 24.02 -16.83 10.74
CA ASP A 13 24.97 -16.01 11.49
C ASP A 13 24.71 -14.53 11.16
N VAL A 14 23.71 -13.96 11.85
CA VAL A 14 23.37 -12.54 11.84
C VAL A 14 24.40 -11.81 12.70
N LYS A 15 25.66 -11.85 12.28
CA LYS A 15 26.72 -11.04 12.85
C LYS A 15 27.52 -10.43 11.70
N ASN A 16 27.19 -9.17 11.44
CA ASN A 16 27.96 -8.20 10.66
C ASN A 16 27.56 -8.04 9.17
N PRO A 17 26.54 -7.21 8.86
CA PRO A 17 26.09 -6.96 7.48
C PRO A 17 27.05 -6.07 6.66
N HIS A 18 28.13 -5.55 7.22
CA HIS A 18 29.03 -4.60 6.54
C HIS A 18 30.15 -5.22 5.68
N ARG A 19 30.11 -6.53 5.35
CA ARG A 19 31.16 -7.18 4.55
C ARG A 19 30.69 -7.97 3.31
N ALA A 20 29.42 -7.85 2.92
CA ALA A 20 28.96 -8.40 1.65
C ALA A 20 29.01 -7.33 0.56
N GLY A 21 29.80 -7.56 -0.50
CA GLY A 21 29.79 -6.74 -1.71
C GLY A 21 28.45 -6.79 -2.45
N PRO A 22 28.25 -5.94 -3.48
CA PRO A 22 26.94 -5.61 -4.05
C PRO A 22 26.20 -6.72 -4.83
N ASP A 23 26.70 -7.95 -4.86
CA ASP A 23 26.06 -9.06 -5.58
C ASP A 23 26.26 -10.38 -4.83
N ILE A 24 25.18 -10.93 -4.25
CA ILE A 24 25.14 -12.33 -3.80
C ILE A 24 24.02 -13.05 -4.57
N THR A 25 24.37 -13.66 -5.70
CA THR A 25 23.54 -14.64 -6.39
C THR A 25 23.75 -16.01 -5.73
N ARG A 26 22.69 -16.65 -5.20
CA ARG A 26 22.74 -18.05 -4.75
C ARG A 26 21.83 -18.91 -5.61
N ASN A 27 22.43 -19.81 -6.40
CA ASN A 27 21.72 -20.78 -7.22
C ASN A 27 21.49 -22.08 -6.44
N TRP A 28 20.24 -22.48 -6.24
CA TRP A 28 19.89 -23.77 -5.64
C TRP A 28 19.45 -24.74 -6.75
N LYS A 29 20.11 -25.90 -6.85
CA LYS A 29 19.74 -26.98 -7.77
C LYS A 29 18.98 -28.06 -7.02
N THR A 30 17.75 -28.32 -7.41
CA THR A 30 17.08 -29.61 -7.17
C THR A 30 16.57 -30.15 -8.51
N SER A 31 16.48 -31.48 -8.60
CA SER A 31 16.28 -32.21 -9.84
C SER A 31 14.93 -31.90 -10.51
N GLN A 32 15.02 -31.49 -11.79
CA GLN A 32 13.97 -31.39 -12.82
C GLN A 32 13.04 -30.17 -12.90
N ASP A 33 13.09 -29.21 -11.98
CA ASP A 33 12.49 -27.88 -12.19
C ASP A 33 13.46 -26.80 -11.69
N TYR A 34 13.94 -25.93 -12.57
CA TYR A 34 14.82 -24.83 -12.14
C TYR A 34 13.97 -23.84 -11.32
N VAL A 35 14.24 -23.75 -10.02
CA VAL A 35 13.79 -22.63 -9.19
C VAL A 35 14.95 -21.64 -9.08
N VAL A 36 14.91 -20.55 -9.85
CA VAL A 36 15.86 -19.44 -9.69
C VAL A 36 15.26 -18.45 -8.71
N VAL A 37 15.78 -18.41 -7.49
CA VAL A 37 15.45 -17.36 -6.52
C VAL A 37 16.47 -16.24 -6.69
N LEU A 38 16.10 -15.16 -7.38
CA LEU A 38 16.89 -13.95 -7.47
C LEU A 38 16.50 -13.04 -6.29
N ILE A 39 17.38 -12.87 -5.30
CA ILE A 39 17.21 -11.84 -4.28
C ILE A 39 17.94 -10.60 -4.78
N VAL A 40 17.20 -9.61 -5.26
CA VAL A 40 17.76 -8.34 -5.71
C VAL A 40 17.72 -7.37 -4.55
N PHE A 41 18.88 -6.98 -4.04
CA PHE A 41 19.01 -5.94 -3.02
C PHE A 41 19.07 -4.58 -3.72
N LEU A 42 17.94 -3.88 -3.80
CA LEU A 42 17.92 -2.47 -4.21
C LEU A 42 17.93 -1.62 -2.93
N ALA A 43 19.12 -1.18 -2.51
CA ALA A 43 19.34 -0.57 -1.19
C ALA A 43 18.83 -1.48 -0.04
N GLU A 44 18.57 -0.93 1.14
CA GLU A 44 18.29 -1.65 2.41
C GLU A 44 17.09 -2.63 2.39
N ASN A 45 16.44 -2.89 1.25
CA ASN A 45 15.27 -3.77 1.15
C ASN A 45 15.45 -4.84 0.03
N PRO A 46 15.46 -6.14 0.37
CA PRO A 46 15.55 -7.21 -0.62
C PRO A 46 14.21 -7.43 -1.34
N VAL A 47 14.25 -7.55 -2.67
CA VAL A 47 13.16 -8.08 -3.49
C VAL A 47 13.47 -9.53 -3.83
N ILE A 48 12.55 -10.45 -3.49
CA ILE A 48 12.67 -11.87 -3.85
C ILE A 48 11.91 -12.12 -5.16
N VAL A 49 12.64 -12.46 -6.21
CA VAL A 49 12.09 -12.91 -7.49
C VAL A 49 12.24 -14.42 -7.56
N ILE A 50 11.13 -15.17 -7.59
CA ILE A 50 11.16 -16.62 -7.74
C ILE A 50 10.77 -16.97 -9.18
N ARG A 51 11.69 -17.58 -9.93
CA ARG A 51 11.43 -18.11 -11.27
C ARG A 51 11.31 -19.61 -11.18
N ILE A 52 10.20 -20.18 -11.66
CA ILE A 52 9.98 -21.64 -11.70
C ILE A 52 9.82 -22.01 -13.18
N GLY A 53 10.87 -22.59 -13.77
CA GLY A 53 10.91 -22.89 -15.22
C GLY A 53 10.89 -21.62 -16.10
N GLU A 54 10.06 -21.61 -17.15
CA GLU A 54 9.84 -20.44 -18.02
C GLU A 54 8.89 -19.40 -17.41
N LYS A 55 8.12 -19.76 -16.38
CA LYS A 55 7.20 -18.86 -15.71
C LYS A 55 7.93 -18.07 -14.64
N THR A 56 7.85 -16.74 -14.72
CA THR A 56 8.28 -15.86 -13.64
C THR A 56 7.11 -15.74 -12.67
N VAL A 57 7.22 -16.34 -11.48
CA VAL A 57 6.26 -16.16 -10.40
C VAL A 57 6.78 -14.98 -9.59
N ILE A 58 6.51 -13.77 -10.09
CA ILE A 58 6.72 -12.58 -9.28
C ILE A 58 5.51 -12.50 -8.39
N ASP A 59 5.68 -12.72 -7.08
CA ASP A 59 4.68 -12.27 -6.12
C ASP A 59 4.66 -10.74 -6.21
N PHE A 60 3.78 -10.22 -7.08
CA PHE A 60 3.68 -8.80 -7.40
C PHE A 60 3.30 -7.97 -6.17
N ILE A 61 2.91 -8.64 -5.09
CA ILE A 61 2.37 -8.08 -3.86
C ILE A 61 3.43 -7.29 -3.07
N GLU A 62 4.73 -7.58 -3.22
CA GLU A 62 5.79 -6.93 -2.43
C GLU A 62 6.67 -5.94 -3.20
N ARG A 63 6.25 -5.50 -4.40
CA ARG A 63 7.05 -4.57 -5.22
C ARG A 63 7.09 -3.11 -4.75
N HIS A 64 6.30 -2.72 -3.76
CA HIS A 64 6.23 -1.32 -3.35
C HIS A 64 7.18 -1.05 -2.20
N SER A 65 8.48 -1.06 -2.47
CA SER A 65 9.44 -0.33 -1.64
C SER A 65 9.04 1.14 -1.73
N TYR A 66 8.49 1.70 -0.65
CA TYR A 66 8.19 3.13 -0.61
C TYR A 66 9.49 3.89 -0.80
N ASN A 67 9.65 4.52 -1.95
CA ASN A 67 10.76 5.46 -2.13
C ASN A 67 10.44 6.72 -1.33
N LEU A 68 10.62 6.64 -0.01
CA LEU A 68 10.34 7.74 0.91
C LEU A 68 11.09 9.01 0.51
N ARG A 69 12.27 8.88 -0.14
CA ARG A 69 13.04 10.01 -0.68
C ARG A 69 12.30 10.76 -1.78
N ALA A 70 11.57 10.06 -2.65
CA ALA A 70 10.77 10.72 -3.69
C ALA A 70 9.60 11.54 -3.10
N MET A 71 9.24 11.28 -1.85
CA MET A 71 8.12 11.94 -1.16
C MET A 71 8.59 13.15 -0.33
N ASP A 72 9.90 13.28 -0.11
CA ASP A 72 10.49 14.45 0.56
C ASP A 72 10.15 15.76 -0.17
N GLU A 73 10.22 15.75 -1.50
CA GLU A 73 9.92 16.92 -2.33
C GLU A 73 8.43 17.27 -2.34
N GLU A 74 7.55 16.28 -2.24
CA GLU A 74 6.12 16.51 -2.04
C GLU A 74 5.85 17.17 -0.70
N ILE A 75 6.45 16.66 0.37
CA ILE A 75 6.25 17.20 1.72
C ILE A 75 6.81 18.63 1.83
N ARG A 76 7.96 18.93 1.19
CA ARG A 76 8.45 20.31 1.08
C ARG A 76 7.44 21.24 0.42
N ARG A 77 6.82 20.80 -0.69
CA ARG A 77 5.78 21.59 -1.37
C ARG A 77 4.55 21.82 -0.49
N PHE A 78 4.14 20.85 0.32
CA PHE A 78 3.02 21.04 1.26
C PHE A 78 3.35 22.05 2.36
N ILE A 79 4.59 22.04 2.86
CA ILE A 79 5.07 23.03 3.83
C ILE A 79 5.17 24.43 3.19
N GLU A 80 5.71 24.54 1.98
CA GLU A 80 5.78 25.80 1.23
C GLU A 80 4.40 26.39 0.95
N GLU A 81 3.43 25.54 0.60
CA GLU A 81 2.03 25.93 0.40
C GLU A 81 1.43 26.58 1.65
N ASP A 82 1.59 25.95 2.83
CA ASP A 82 0.97 26.40 4.08
C ASP A 82 1.71 27.61 4.69
N LEU A 83 3.04 27.67 4.55
CA LEU A 83 3.84 28.80 5.03
C LEU A 83 3.66 30.07 4.19
N GLY A 84 3.57 29.96 2.86
CA GLY A 84 3.56 31.11 1.96
C GLY A 84 4.79 32.02 2.17
N THR A 85 4.59 33.16 2.84
CA THR A 85 5.69 34.12 3.15
C THR A 85 6.24 33.99 4.58
N GLY A 86 5.69 33.09 5.38
CA GLY A 86 6.05 32.84 6.78
C GLY A 86 4.83 32.77 7.70
N ASP A 87 5.01 32.19 8.87
CA ASP A 87 3.97 32.06 9.89
C ASP A 87 3.91 33.32 10.77
N ILE A 88 2.97 34.22 10.47
CA ILE A 88 2.83 35.51 11.16
C ILE A 88 2.57 35.32 12.66
N THR A 89 1.70 34.38 13.02
CA THR A 89 1.26 34.19 14.40
C THR A 89 2.39 33.63 15.25
N THR A 90 3.01 32.54 14.80
CA THR A 90 4.10 31.89 15.53
C THR A 90 5.31 32.82 15.66
N ASN A 91 5.66 33.56 14.61
CA ASN A 91 6.79 34.49 14.65
C ASN A 91 6.53 35.68 15.60
N ALA A 92 5.28 36.08 15.81
CA ALA A 92 4.91 37.19 16.69
C ALA A 92 4.79 36.78 18.16
N THR A 93 4.41 35.53 18.45
CA THR A 93 4.07 35.09 19.82
C THR A 93 5.11 34.20 20.47
N VAL A 94 6.00 33.57 19.70
CA VAL A 94 6.97 32.58 20.21
C VAL A 94 8.40 33.13 20.07
N PRO A 95 9.22 33.17 21.14
CA PRO A 95 10.64 33.53 21.03
C PRO A 95 11.40 32.59 20.08
N GLU A 96 12.43 33.11 19.40
CA GLU A 96 13.16 32.36 18.36
C GLU A 96 13.96 31.17 18.92
N ASP A 97 14.47 31.31 20.14
CA ASP A 97 15.26 30.33 20.88
C ASP A 97 14.41 29.39 21.75
N HIS A 98 13.08 29.56 21.76
CA HIS A 98 12.20 28.75 22.59
C HIS A 98 12.16 27.29 22.09
N ILE A 99 12.34 26.36 23.02
CA ILE A 99 12.27 24.91 22.79
C ILE A 99 11.04 24.37 23.53
N SER A 100 10.30 23.48 22.87
CA SER A 100 9.14 22.83 23.48
C SER A 100 9.18 21.32 23.30
N LEU A 101 8.47 20.64 24.20
CA LEU A 101 7.99 19.27 24.01
C LEU A 101 6.51 19.34 23.61
N ALA A 102 6.17 18.76 22.48
CA ALA A 102 4.81 18.60 22.00
C ALA A 102 4.45 17.13 21.86
N GLU A 103 3.16 16.83 21.93
CA GLU A 103 2.62 15.47 21.90
C GLU A 103 1.42 15.41 20.96
N ILE A 104 1.37 14.35 20.12
CA ILE A 104 0.22 14.06 19.26
C ILE A 104 -0.64 13.00 19.92
N PHE A 105 -1.94 13.27 20.03
CA PHE A 105 -2.93 12.38 20.62
C PHE A 105 -4.00 11.95 19.62
N ALA A 106 -4.43 10.70 19.71
CA ALA A 106 -5.61 10.22 19.00
C ALA A 106 -6.90 10.75 19.67
N LYS A 107 -7.83 11.26 18.87
CA LYS A 107 -9.12 11.79 19.36
C LYS A 107 -10.29 10.86 19.09
N GLU A 108 -10.06 9.81 18.31
CA GLU A 108 -10.98 8.71 18.04
C GLU A 108 -10.22 7.41 17.77
N ASP A 109 -10.96 6.29 17.68
CA ASP A 109 -10.40 4.96 17.48
C ASP A 109 -10.12 4.71 15.99
N GLY A 110 -9.04 3.98 15.68
CA GLY A 110 -8.69 3.63 14.31
C GLY A 110 -7.36 2.90 14.16
N ILE A 111 -6.80 2.96 12.96
CA ILE A 111 -5.47 2.45 12.60
C ILE A 111 -4.57 3.62 12.26
N LEU A 112 -3.40 3.69 12.91
CA LEU A 112 -2.42 4.73 12.65
C LEU A 112 -1.71 4.49 11.32
N ALA A 113 -1.53 5.53 10.52
CA ALA A 113 -0.65 5.53 9.36
C ALA A 113 -0.13 6.94 9.06
N GLY A 114 1.13 7.05 8.67
CA GLY A 114 1.76 8.27 8.18
C GLY A 114 2.87 8.84 9.06
N GLN A 115 3.38 8.11 10.05
CA GLN A 115 4.47 8.56 10.94
C GLN A 115 5.70 9.06 10.15
N PRO A 116 6.20 8.36 9.11
CA PRO A 116 7.35 8.84 8.36
C PRO A 116 7.12 10.19 7.68
N PHE A 117 5.89 10.45 7.22
CA PHE A 117 5.55 11.67 6.50
C PHE A 117 5.34 12.85 7.45
N ALA A 118 4.70 12.64 8.60
CA ALA A 118 4.59 13.67 9.63
C ALA A 118 5.95 14.03 10.23
N LYS A 119 6.79 13.04 10.54
CA LYS A 119 8.17 13.27 10.95
C LYS A 119 8.92 14.13 9.95
N LYS A 120 8.80 13.80 8.65
CA LYS A 120 9.45 14.57 7.60
C LYS A 120 8.93 16.01 7.50
N ALA A 121 7.63 16.24 7.71
CA ALA A 121 7.04 17.58 7.70
C ALA A 121 7.71 18.50 8.74
N PHE A 122 7.99 17.98 9.94
CA PHE A 122 8.75 18.72 10.95
C PHE A 122 10.23 18.90 10.55
N HIS A 123 10.88 17.85 10.04
CA HIS A 123 12.29 17.90 9.64
C HIS A 123 12.58 18.80 8.44
N VAL A 124 11.59 19.07 7.59
CA VAL A 124 11.72 20.08 6.52
C VAL A 124 11.94 21.47 7.10
N LEU A 125 11.32 21.78 8.25
CA LEU A 125 11.46 23.07 8.92
C LEU A 125 12.69 23.15 9.81
N ASP A 126 13.01 22.05 10.49
CA ASP A 126 14.15 21.98 11.39
C ASP A 126 14.65 20.53 11.54
N GLU A 127 15.81 20.24 10.95
CA GLU A 127 16.47 18.92 11.07
C GLU A 127 16.87 18.59 12.52
N GLY A 128 16.95 19.58 13.41
CA GLY A 128 17.23 19.41 14.83
C GLY A 128 16.07 18.86 15.66
N ILE A 129 14.86 18.75 15.09
CA ILE A 129 13.70 18.19 15.80
C ILE A 129 13.91 16.70 16.10
N HIS A 130 13.72 16.33 17.36
CA HIS A 130 13.60 14.95 17.79
C HIS A 130 12.14 14.50 17.69
N TYR A 131 11.87 13.49 16.86
CA TYR A 131 10.56 12.89 16.68
C TYR A 131 10.59 11.44 17.20
N GLU A 132 9.90 11.20 18.31
CA GLU A 132 9.75 9.89 18.96
C GLU A 132 8.39 9.29 18.57
N GLU A 133 8.41 8.17 17.84
CA GLU A 133 7.22 7.40 17.53
C GLU A 133 6.83 6.57 18.77
N ILE A 134 5.70 6.91 19.40
CA ILE A 134 5.16 6.15 20.55
C ILE A 134 4.33 4.96 20.06
N LYS A 135 3.70 5.12 18.89
CA LYS A 135 3.00 4.06 18.18
C LYS A 135 3.52 3.93 16.75
N GLU A 136 3.65 2.70 16.31
CA GLU A 136 4.08 2.36 14.94
C GLU A 136 2.89 2.42 13.97
N ASP A 137 3.17 2.72 12.70
CA ASP A 137 2.17 2.64 11.65
C ASP A 137 1.62 1.21 11.48
N GLY A 138 0.33 1.10 11.25
CA GLY A 138 -0.43 -0.15 11.25
C GLY A 138 -0.95 -0.59 12.63
N ALA A 139 -0.51 0.05 13.71
CA ALA A 139 -1.03 -0.24 15.04
C ALA A 139 -2.44 0.35 15.25
N PRO A 140 -3.30 -0.34 16.04
CA PRO A 140 -4.55 0.25 16.48
C PRO A 140 -4.33 1.37 17.49
N VAL A 141 -5.16 2.40 17.39
CA VAL A 141 -5.22 3.53 18.32
C VAL A 141 -6.63 3.66 18.90
N LYS A 142 -6.70 4.09 20.15
CA LYS A 142 -7.92 4.47 20.84
C LYS A 142 -7.89 5.95 21.17
N LYS A 143 -9.07 6.55 21.33
CA LYS A 143 -9.20 7.91 21.83
C LYS A 143 -8.40 8.11 23.13
N GLY A 144 -7.53 9.11 23.13
CA GLY A 144 -6.65 9.47 24.25
C GLY A 144 -5.25 8.87 24.15
N ASP A 145 -4.99 7.94 23.22
CA ASP A 145 -3.66 7.36 23.06
C ASP A 145 -2.64 8.42 22.59
N LEU A 146 -1.46 8.38 23.19
CA LEU A 146 -0.28 9.12 22.74
C LEU A 146 0.29 8.43 21.48
N VAL A 147 0.48 9.19 20.41
CA VAL A 147 0.91 8.72 19.09
C VAL A 147 2.39 9.02 18.85
N ALA A 148 2.82 10.23 19.15
CA ALA A 148 4.20 10.67 18.96
C ALA A 148 4.56 11.80 19.92
N ARG A 149 5.86 11.95 20.21
CA ARG A 149 6.43 13.13 20.87
C ARG A 149 7.37 13.87 19.93
N ILE A 150 7.35 15.19 20.03
CA ILE A 150 8.15 16.09 19.19
C ILE A 150 8.86 17.07 20.11
N GLN A 151 10.19 17.10 20.08
CA GLN A 151 11.00 18.03 20.85
C GLN A 151 11.92 18.84 19.93
N GLY A 152 11.94 20.15 20.10
CA GLY A 152 12.78 21.05 19.28
C GLY A 152 12.30 22.49 19.30
N ARG A 153 12.73 23.30 18.32
CA ARG A 153 12.34 24.71 18.21
C ARG A 153 10.84 24.84 18.08
N THR A 154 10.23 25.57 19.01
CA THR A 154 8.77 25.69 19.11
C THR A 154 8.18 26.31 17.85
N ARG A 155 8.87 27.27 17.23
CA ARG A 155 8.42 27.85 15.96
C ARG A 155 8.29 26.80 14.86
N ALA A 156 9.26 25.90 14.72
CA ALA A 156 9.23 24.84 13.71
C ALA A 156 8.15 23.79 14.02
N ILE A 157 7.93 23.46 15.30
CA ILE A 157 6.85 22.55 15.71
C ILE A 157 5.48 23.14 15.33
N LEU A 158 5.20 24.39 15.71
CA LEU A 158 3.89 25.01 15.45
C LEU A 158 3.65 25.25 13.96
N SER A 159 4.64 25.73 13.22
CA SER A 159 4.50 25.95 11.77
C SER A 159 4.41 24.65 10.96
N GLY A 160 4.91 23.52 11.48
CA GLY A 160 4.80 22.21 10.84
C GLY A 160 3.54 21.44 11.22
N GLU A 161 2.84 21.85 12.29
CA GLU A 161 1.74 21.11 12.91
C GLU A 161 0.66 20.74 11.90
N ARG A 162 0.16 21.73 11.14
CA ARG A 162 -1.03 21.53 10.31
C ARG A 162 -0.75 20.55 9.17
N VAL A 163 0.37 20.68 8.48
CA VAL A 163 0.77 19.76 7.41
C VAL A 163 1.01 18.35 7.97
N ALA A 164 1.72 18.23 9.09
CA ALA A 164 1.99 16.94 9.72
C ALA A 164 0.69 16.22 10.15
N LEU A 165 -0.22 16.94 10.82
CA LEU A 165 -1.51 16.39 11.24
C LEU A 165 -2.40 16.06 10.03
N ASN A 166 -2.50 16.93 9.03
CA ASN A 166 -3.32 16.66 7.84
C ASN A 166 -2.89 15.35 7.14
N LEU A 167 -1.58 15.09 7.05
CA LEU A 167 -1.04 13.84 6.50
C LEU A 167 -1.39 12.64 7.40
N LEU A 168 -1.05 12.69 8.70
CA LEU A 168 -1.35 11.61 9.64
C LEU A 168 -2.85 11.29 9.70
N GLN A 169 -3.70 12.31 9.85
CA GLN A 169 -5.14 12.16 9.94
C GLN A 169 -5.72 11.52 8.66
N ARG A 170 -5.30 11.99 7.48
CA ARG A 170 -5.75 11.47 6.19
C ARG A 170 -5.38 10.00 6.04
N LEU A 171 -4.10 9.69 6.23
CA LEU A 171 -3.55 8.35 6.00
C LEU A 171 -4.07 7.35 7.03
N SER A 172 -4.18 7.76 8.29
CA SER A 172 -4.84 6.94 9.33
C SER A 172 -6.31 6.68 9.00
N GLY A 173 -7.01 7.65 8.40
CA GLY A 173 -8.37 7.46 7.89
C GLY A 173 -8.48 6.37 6.81
N ILE A 174 -7.54 6.37 5.85
CA ILE A 174 -7.45 5.35 4.79
C ILE A 174 -7.11 3.97 5.37
N ALA A 175 -6.13 3.91 6.28
CA ALA A 175 -5.75 2.66 6.95
C ALA A 175 -6.92 2.07 7.75
N THR A 176 -7.66 2.93 8.46
CA THR A 176 -8.86 2.55 9.22
C THR A 176 -9.97 2.04 8.31
N ALA A 177 -10.24 2.74 7.19
CA ALA A 177 -11.23 2.29 6.21
C ALA A 177 -10.83 0.95 5.60
N THR A 178 -9.55 0.78 5.24
CA THR A 178 -9.01 -0.46 4.68
C THR A 178 -9.15 -1.63 5.66
N LYS A 179 -8.80 -1.41 6.93
CA LYS A 179 -8.90 -2.43 7.98
C LYS A 179 -10.33 -2.96 8.13
N ARG A 180 -11.34 -2.10 8.03
CA ARG A 180 -12.76 -2.51 8.04
C ARG A 180 -13.10 -3.46 6.89
N PHE A 181 -12.59 -3.21 5.67
CA PHE A 181 -12.79 -4.11 4.54
C PHE A 181 -12.02 -5.43 4.72
N VAL A 182 -10.80 -5.38 5.25
CA VAL A 182 -10.01 -6.59 5.55
C VAL A 182 -10.75 -7.45 6.57
N ASP A 183 -11.25 -6.85 7.65
CA ASP A 183 -11.98 -7.56 8.69
C ASP A 183 -13.29 -8.17 8.16
N ALA A 184 -13.97 -7.48 7.24
CA ALA A 184 -15.17 -7.97 6.54
C ALA A 184 -14.90 -9.22 5.67
N THR A 185 -13.65 -9.50 5.27
CA THR A 185 -13.32 -10.76 4.57
C THR A 185 -13.24 -11.98 5.50
N GLY A 186 -13.18 -11.77 6.82
CA GLY A 186 -12.98 -12.84 7.80
C GLY A 186 -11.73 -13.68 7.53
N ASN A 187 -11.83 -15.00 7.73
CA ASN A 187 -10.72 -15.95 7.52
C ASN A 187 -10.74 -16.62 6.14
N THR A 188 -11.27 -15.93 5.12
CA THR A 188 -11.41 -16.49 3.76
C THR A 188 -10.09 -16.54 2.98
N GLY A 189 -9.08 -15.78 3.41
CA GLY A 189 -7.80 -15.62 2.70
C GLY A 189 -7.86 -14.67 1.50
N VAL A 190 -9.01 -14.06 1.23
CA VAL A 190 -9.18 -13.04 0.20
C VAL A 190 -8.40 -11.78 0.56
N LYS A 191 -7.73 -11.19 -0.42
CA LYS A 191 -6.93 -9.97 -0.23
C LYS A 191 -7.71 -8.74 -0.73
N ILE A 192 -7.84 -7.74 0.13
CA ILE A 192 -8.36 -6.43 -0.26
C ILE A 192 -7.29 -5.68 -1.05
N LEU A 193 -7.63 -5.18 -2.24
CA LEU A 193 -6.78 -4.37 -3.08
C LEU A 193 -7.26 -2.92 -3.14
N ASP A 194 -6.31 -1.98 -3.18
CA ASP A 194 -6.58 -0.59 -3.54
C ASP A 194 -6.83 -0.41 -5.05
N THR A 195 -6.91 0.84 -5.49
CA THR A 195 -7.01 1.18 -6.92
C THR A 195 -6.16 2.39 -7.27
N ARG A 196 -6.29 2.88 -8.50
CA ARG A 196 -5.76 4.19 -8.94
C ARG A 196 -6.74 5.35 -8.72
N LYS A 197 -7.91 5.11 -8.09
CA LYS A 197 -8.88 6.14 -7.69
C LYS A 197 -8.39 6.85 -6.42
N THR A 198 -7.21 7.45 -6.52
CA THR A 198 -6.48 8.13 -5.45
C THR A 198 -6.56 9.63 -5.64
N SER A 199 -6.29 10.41 -4.58
CA SER A 199 -6.09 11.85 -4.79
C SER A 199 -4.85 12.11 -5.66
N PRO A 200 -4.95 13.05 -6.63
CA PRO A 200 -3.79 13.45 -7.43
C PRO A 200 -2.64 13.92 -6.54
N GLY A 201 -1.41 13.50 -6.85
CA GLY A 201 -0.21 13.84 -6.07
C GLY A 201 -0.01 13.04 -4.78
N LEU A 202 -1.02 12.32 -4.27
CA LEU A 202 -0.92 11.60 -2.98
C LEU A 202 -0.88 10.08 -3.12
N ARG A 203 -0.91 9.54 -4.35
CA ARG A 203 -1.06 8.10 -4.59
C ARG A 203 -0.10 7.23 -3.78
N MET A 204 1.17 7.60 -3.71
CA MET A 204 2.16 6.82 -2.96
C MET A 204 1.85 6.77 -1.45
N MET A 205 1.48 7.91 -0.87
CA MET A 205 1.06 8.01 0.55
C MET A 205 -0.23 7.21 0.80
N GLU A 206 -1.20 7.30 -0.10
CA GLU A 206 -2.49 6.61 0.08
C GLU A 206 -2.34 5.08 -0.04
N LYS A 207 -1.51 4.61 -0.99
CA LYS A 207 -1.16 3.19 -1.09
C LYS A 207 -0.36 2.72 0.12
N TYR A 208 0.49 3.59 0.70
CA TYR A 208 1.13 3.32 1.98
C TYR A 208 0.10 3.05 3.08
N ALA A 209 -0.87 3.94 3.23
CA ALA A 209 -1.93 3.79 4.22
C ALA A 209 -2.78 2.53 4.04
N VAL A 210 -3.09 2.14 2.79
CA VAL A 210 -3.79 0.87 2.52
C VAL A 210 -3.01 -0.32 3.10
N ARG A 211 -1.69 -0.36 2.90
CA ARG A 211 -0.86 -1.44 3.47
C ARG A 211 -0.86 -1.42 4.99
N MET A 212 -0.83 -0.25 5.62
CA MET A 212 -0.92 -0.12 7.08
C MET A 212 -2.27 -0.63 7.62
N GLY A 213 -3.34 -0.47 6.84
CA GLY A 213 -4.66 -1.06 7.15
C GLY A 213 -4.77 -2.57 6.90
N GLY A 214 -3.69 -3.23 6.42
CA GLY A 214 -3.69 -4.65 6.07
C GLY A 214 -4.21 -4.97 4.67
N GLY A 215 -4.59 -3.97 3.88
CA GLY A 215 -4.91 -4.14 2.46
C GLY A 215 -3.65 -4.34 1.62
N HIS A 216 -3.79 -4.57 0.33
CA HIS A 216 -2.73 -4.84 -0.64
C HIS A 216 -2.78 -3.85 -1.81
N ASN A 217 -1.63 -3.63 -2.45
CA ASN A 217 -1.57 -2.68 -3.55
C ASN A 217 -1.87 -3.39 -4.88
N HIS A 218 -2.84 -2.86 -5.62
CA HIS A 218 -2.95 -3.04 -7.06
C HIS A 218 -1.86 -2.22 -7.77
N ARG A 219 -1.84 -2.19 -9.10
CA ARG A 219 -0.83 -1.43 -9.86
C ARG A 219 -0.79 0.04 -9.46
N LEU A 220 0.42 0.58 -9.30
CA LEU A 220 0.67 1.98 -8.97
C LEU A 220 0.30 2.92 -10.13
N ASN A 221 0.63 2.51 -11.35
CA ASN A 221 0.52 3.36 -12.53
C ASN A 221 0.17 2.54 -13.80
N LEU A 222 0.12 3.20 -14.94
CA LEU A 222 -0.25 2.59 -16.22
C LEU A 222 0.84 1.68 -16.81
N SER A 223 2.10 1.85 -16.40
CA SER A 223 3.25 1.12 -16.94
C SER A 223 3.57 -0.18 -16.21
N GLU A 224 3.02 -0.42 -15.02
CA GLU A 224 3.36 -1.60 -14.21
C GLU A 224 2.72 -2.90 -14.69
N MET A 225 1.47 -2.82 -15.17
CA MET A 225 0.77 -3.96 -15.76
C MET A 225 -0.33 -3.48 -16.71
N ALA A 226 -0.65 -4.32 -17.68
CA ALA A 226 -1.78 -4.11 -18.56
C ALA A 226 -3.06 -4.50 -17.83
N LEU A 227 -4.03 -3.59 -17.82
CA LEU A 227 -5.41 -3.87 -17.41
C LEU A 227 -6.30 -3.54 -18.60
N ILE A 228 -6.72 -4.58 -19.30
CA ILE A 228 -7.59 -4.48 -20.46
C ILE A 228 -9.02 -4.31 -19.93
N LYS A 229 -9.62 -3.17 -20.23
CA LYS A 229 -11.00 -2.81 -19.87
C LYS A 229 -11.91 -2.81 -21.09
N GLU A 230 -13.21 -2.69 -20.84
CA GLU A 230 -14.28 -2.57 -21.85
C GLU A 230 -13.94 -1.67 -23.04
N ASN A 231 -13.38 -0.48 -22.80
CA ASN A 231 -13.04 0.48 -23.86
C ASN A 231 -11.92 -0.04 -24.76
N HIS A 232 -10.96 -0.78 -24.20
CA HIS A 232 -9.88 -1.39 -24.95
C HIS A 232 -10.39 -2.56 -25.79
N ILE A 233 -11.29 -3.37 -25.22
CA ILE A 233 -11.94 -4.49 -25.92
C ILE A 233 -12.76 -3.97 -27.10
N ALA A 234 -13.56 -2.92 -26.90
CA ALA A 234 -14.36 -2.30 -27.94
C ALA A 234 -13.52 -1.79 -29.11
N VAL A 235 -12.38 -1.16 -28.83
CA VAL A 235 -11.46 -0.65 -29.88
C VAL A 235 -10.66 -1.77 -30.55
N ALA A 236 -10.28 -2.81 -29.81
CA ALA A 236 -9.58 -3.97 -30.37
C ALA A 236 -10.52 -4.90 -31.16
N GLY A 237 -11.82 -4.88 -30.88
CA GLY A 237 -12.85 -5.70 -31.48
C GLY A 237 -13.16 -7.00 -30.73
N SER A 238 -12.25 -7.49 -29.89
CA SER A 238 -12.47 -8.66 -29.02
C SER A 238 -11.46 -8.72 -27.87
N VAL A 239 -11.75 -9.52 -26.84
CA VAL A 239 -10.80 -9.85 -25.77
C VAL A 239 -9.54 -10.49 -26.34
N LYS A 240 -9.70 -11.46 -27.24
CA LYS A 240 -8.59 -12.19 -27.87
C LYS A 240 -7.62 -11.26 -28.59
N GLU A 241 -8.18 -10.35 -29.40
CA GLU A 241 -7.37 -9.38 -30.14
C GLU A 241 -6.68 -8.38 -29.20
N ALA A 242 -7.37 -7.91 -28.15
CA ALA A 242 -6.78 -7.01 -27.17
C ALA A 242 -5.57 -7.65 -26.46
N VAL A 243 -5.71 -8.90 -26.00
CA VAL A 243 -4.63 -9.64 -25.33
C VAL A 243 -3.43 -9.85 -26.26
N LYS A 244 -3.67 -10.26 -27.52
CA LYS A 244 -2.61 -10.44 -28.54
C LYS A 244 -1.83 -9.16 -28.80
N ARG A 245 -2.51 -8.01 -28.89
CA ARG A 245 -1.86 -6.70 -29.06
C ARG A 245 -0.96 -6.35 -27.88
N VAL A 246 -1.45 -6.56 -26.64
CA VAL A 246 -0.64 -6.30 -25.44
C VAL A 246 0.60 -7.19 -25.40
N ARG A 247 0.46 -8.50 -25.71
CA ARG A 247 1.59 -9.45 -25.76
C ARG A 247 2.61 -9.12 -26.86
N THR A 248 2.14 -8.56 -27.98
CA THR A 248 3.02 -8.13 -29.07
C THR A 248 3.83 -6.89 -28.67
N ALA A 249 3.19 -5.96 -27.95
CA ALA A 249 3.80 -4.70 -27.54
C ALA A 249 4.64 -4.80 -26.25
N SER A 250 4.38 -5.81 -25.40
CA SER A 250 4.98 -5.90 -24.06
C SER A 250 4.89 -7.32 -23.48
N SER A 251 5.68 -7.58 -22.44
CA SER A 251 5.65 -8.82 -21.66
C SER A 251 5.21 -8.58 -20.21
N VAL A 252 4.42 -7.54 -19.97
CA VAL A 252 3.92 -7.22 -18.62
C VAL A 252 2.78 -8.15 -18.22
N PHE A 253 2.49 -8.20 -16.92
CA PHE A 253 1.31 -8.87 -16.39
C PHE A 253 0.04 -8.34 -17.06
N ILE A 254 -0.88 -9.23 -17.45
CA ILE A 254 -2.13 -8.90 -18.14
C ILE A 254 -3.31 -9.30 -17.26
N GLU A 255 -4.02 -8.29 -16.78
CA GLU A 255 -5.34 -8.43 -16.20
C GLU A 255 -6.42 -8.04 -17.22
N VAL A 256 -7.53 -8.79 -17.26
CA VAL A 256 -8.68 -8.47 -18.12
C VAL A 256 -9.93 -8.32 -17.29
N GLU A 257 -10.60 -7.18 -17.44
CA GLU A 257 -11.95 -6.94 -16.95
C GLU A 257 -12.96 -7.50 -17.96
N VAL A 258 -13.78 -8.44 -17.52
CA VAL A 258 -14.76 -9.14 -18.37
C VAL A 258 -16.19 -8.82 -17.92
N LYS A 259 -17.13 -8.75 -18.86
CA LYS A 259 -18.53 -8.41 -18.60
C LYS A 259 -19.48 -9.60 -18.54
N ASN A 260 -19.07 -10.74 -19.10
CA ASN A 260 -19.91 -11.92 -19.20
C ASN A 260 -19.07 -13.20 -19.35
N MET A 261 -19.75 -14.35 -19.30
CA MET A 261 -19.12 -15.68 -19.41
C MET A 261 -18.41 -15.94 -20.75
N ASN A 262 -18.77 -15.26 -21.84
CA ASN A 262 -18.08 -15.44 -23.12
C ASN A 262 -16.71 -14.73 -23.10
N GLU A 263 -16.67 -13.49 -22.62
CA GLU A 263 -15.41 -12.77 -22.43
C GLU A 263 -14.49 -13.46 -21.41
N LEU A 264 -15.07 -14.04 -20.35
CA LEU A 264 -14.34 -14.87 -19.39
C LEU A 264 -13.66 -16.08 -20.05
N ARG A 265 -14.39 -16.78 -20.94
CA ARG A 265 -13.83 -17.91 -21.72
C ARG A 265 -12.70 -17.46 -22.62
N ASP A 266 -12.91 -16.38 -23.37
CA ASP A 266 -11.89 -15.83 -24.27
C ASP A 266 -10.62 -15.43 -23.50
N ALA A 267 -10.76 -14.78 -22.34
CA ALA A 267 -9.62 -14.39 -21.50
C ALA A 267 -8.85 -15.61 -20.98
N LEU A 268 -9.55 -16.66 -20.55
CA LEU A 268 -8.93 -17.91 -20.10
C LEU A 268 -8.20 -18.64 -21.23
N GLU A 269 -8.78 -18.71 -22.43
CA GLU A 269 -8.16 -19.35 -23.60
C GLU A 269 -6.86 -18.66 -24.01
N GLU A 270 -6.79 -17.33 -23.87
CA GLU A 270 -5.58 -16.53 -24.18
C GLU A 270 -4.56 -16.52 -23.03
N GLY A 271 -4.83 -17.22 -21.94
CA GLY A 271 -3.90 -17.46 -20.84
C GLY A 271 -3.43 -16.18 -20.15
N VAL A 272 -4.33 -15.24 -19.88
CA VAL A 272 -4.04 -13.99 -19.14
C VAL A 272 -3.57 -14.31 -17.71
N ASP A 273 -3.14 -13.31 -16.94
CA ASP A 273 -2.55 -13.54 -15.61
C ASP A 273 -3.55 -13.31 -14.46
N ARG A 274 -4.60 -12.50 -14.67
CA ARG A 274 -5.73 -12.31 -13.74
C ARG A 274 -7.01 -11.92 -14.48
N ILE A 275 -8.15 -12.29 -13.90
CA ILE A 275 -9.47 -11.88 -14.39
C ILE A 275 -10.18 -11.04 -13.34
N MET A 276 -10.71 -9.89 -13.78
CA MET A 276 -11.54 -9.01 -12.98
C MET A 276 -13.01 -9.14 -13.39
N LEU A 277 -13.88 -9.40 -12.42
CA LEU A 277 -15.33 -9.41 -12.56
C LEU A 277 -15.87 -8.08 -11.98
N ASP A 278 -16.09 -7.08 -12.83
CA ASP A 278 -16.55 -5.75 -12.41
C ASP A 278 -18.09 -5.64 -12.43
N ASN A 279 -18.69 -5.35 -11.27
CA ASN A 279 -20.15 -5.23 -11.08
C ASN A 279 -20.98 -6.48 -11.44
N TRP A 280 -20.39 -7.68 -11.41
CA TRP A 280 -21.14 -8.93 -11.63
C TRP A 280 -22.14 -9.22 -10.51
N ALA A 281 -23.28 -9.83 -10.83
CA ALA A 281 -24.20 -10.33 -9.81
C ALA A 281 -23.57 -11.51 -9.05
N VAL A 282 -24.06 -11.76 -7.83
CA VAL A 282 -23.52 -12.80 -6.95
C VAL A 282 -23.63 -14.19 -7.57
N GLU A 283 -24.75 -14.46 -8.24
CA GLU A 283 -25.04 -15.71 -8.93
C GLU A 283 -24.08 -15.92 -10.10
N ASP A 284 -23.74 -14.85 -10.82
CA ASP A 284 -22.81 -14.90 -11.94
C ASP A 284 -21.35 -15.07 -11.46
N ILE A 285 -20.99 -14.45 -10.33
CA ILE A 285 -19.68 -14.67 -9.67
C ILE A 285 -19.53 -16.15 -9.31
N ALA A 286 -20.55 -16.76 -8.69
CA ALA A 286 -20.51 -18.18 -8.33
C ALA A 286 -20.34 -19.09 -9.56
N GLN A 287 -21.03 -18.78 -10.67
CA GLN A 287 -20.86 -19.47 -11.95
C GLN A 287 -19.44 -19.30 -12.50
N ALA A 288 -18.91 -18.07 -12.49
CA ALA A 288 -17.56 -17.77 -12.97
C ALA A 288 -16.49 -18.50 -12.15
N VAL A 289 -16.58 -18.49 -10.82
CA VAL A 289 -15.64 -19.21 -9.94
C VAL A 289 -15.70 -20.73 -10.20
N SER A 290 -16.92 -21.29 -10.28
CA SER A 290 -17.13 -22.71 -10.58
C SER A 290 -16.58 -23.11 -11.95
N PHE A 291 -16.69 -22.22 -12.94
CA PHE A 291 -16.12 -22.43 -14.27
C PHE A 291 -14.59 -22.33 -14.27
N VAL A 292 -14.01 -21.33 -13.59
CA VAL A 292 -12.57 -21.07 -13.57
C VAL A 292 -11.82 -22.16 -12.79
N GLN A 293 -12.39 -22.69 -11.70
CA GLN A 293 -11.80 -23.78 -10.89
C GLN A 293 -10.36 -23.49 -10.44
N LYS A 294 -10.10 -22.28 -9.93
CA LYS A 294 -8.77 -21.84 -9.44
C LYS A 294 -7.62 -21.91 -10.47
N ARG A 295 -7.92 -22.03 -11.77
CA ARG A 295 -6.90 -22.03 -12.85
C ARG A 295 -6.14 -20.70 -12.96
N ILE A 296 -6.79 -19.61 -12.58
CA ILE A 296 -6.26 -18.24 -12.61
C ILE A 296 -6.88 -17.45 -11.45
N PRO A 297 -6.18 -16.45 -10.89
CA PRO A 297 -6.76 -15.62 -9.86
C PRO A 297 -7.96 -14.80 -10.34
N ILE A 298 -9.00 -14.73 -9.50
CA ILE A 298 -10.20 -13.92 -9.71
C ILE A 298 -10.20 -12.73 -8.76
N GLU A 299 -10.41 -11.55 -9.35
CA GLU A 299 -10.61 -10.29 -8.66
C GLU A 299 -12.06 -9.82 -8.83
N ILE A 300 -12.71 -9.43 -7.73
CA ILE A 300 -14.03 -8.78 -7.77
C ILE A 300 -13.84 -7.27 -7.62
N SER A 301 -14.54 -6.50 -8.45
CA SER A 301 -14.59 -5.04 -8.32
C SER A 301 -16.00 -4.50 -8.59
N GLY A 302 -16.15 -3.19 -8.43
CA GLY A 302 -17.39 -2.47 -8.69
C GLY A 302 -18.28 -2.33 -7.46
N ASN A 303 -18.48 -1.09 -7.02
CA ASN A 303 -19.39 -0.71 -5.93
C ASN A 303 -19.30 -1.60 -4.67
N MET A 304 -18.07 -1.95 -4.27
CA MET A 304 -17.85 -2.78 -3.08
C MET A 304 -18.21 -2.04 -1.79
N THR A 305 -19.20 -2.58 -1.08
CA THR A 305 -19.55 -2.21 0.30
C THR A 305 -19.03 -3.26 1.28
N LEU A 306 -19.13 -3.02 2.59
CA LEU A 306 -18.73 -4.01 3.60
C LEU A 306 -19.63 -5.27 3.49
N GLU A 307 -20.93 -5.07 3.34
CA GLU A 307 -21.92 -6.15 3.23
C GLU A 307 -21.66 -7.00 1.97
N ARG A 308 -21.37 -6.35 0.83
CA ARG A 308 -21.01 -7.07 -0.39
C ARG A 308 -19.67 -7.79 -0.25
N THR A 309 -18.71 -7.20 0.47
CA THR A 309 -17.40 -7.83 0.75
C THR A 309 -17.59 -9.11 1.56
N GLU A 310 -18.37 -9.06 2.65
CA GLU A 310 -18.73 -10.24 3.45
C GLU A 310 -19.42 -11.33 2.61
N GLN A 311 -20.32 -10.92 1.71
CA GLN A 311 -21.06 -11.82 0.85
C GLN A 311 -20.17 -12.57 -0.16
N VAL A 312 -19.25 -11.87 -0.85
CA VAL A 312 -18.48 -12.47 -1.95
C VAL A 312 -17.16 -13.11 -1.53
N SER A 313 -16.59 -12.69 -0.39
CA SER A 313 -15.32 -13.24 0.12
C SER A 313 -15.28 -14.78 0.25
N PRO A 314 -16.33 -15.47 0.76
CA PRO A 314 -16.29 -16.93 0.90
C PRO A 314 -16.46 -17.70 -0.41
N MET A 315 -16.66 -17.03 -1.56
CA MET A 315 -16.99 -17.68 -2.83
C MET A 315 -15.81 -18.35 -3.52
N GLY A 316 -14.60 -18.32 -2.92
CA GLY A 316 -13.40 -18.89 -3.54
C GLY A 316 -12.75 -17.96 -4.56
N ILE A 317 -12.97 -16.65 -4.44
CA ILE A 317 -12.21 -15.61 -5.15
C ILE A 317 -10.84 -15.38 -4.47
N ASP A 318 -9.98 -14.56 -5.07
CA ASP A 318 -8.62 -14.32 -4.55
C ASP A 318 -8.44 -12.87 -4.10
N PHE A 319 -9.08 -11.93 -4.80
CA PHE A 319 -8.95 -10.50 -4.57
C PHE A 319 -10.29 -9.76 -4.61
N ILE A 320 -10.37 -8.66 -3.85
CA ILE A 320 -11.45 -7.67 -3.94
C ILE A 320 -10.82 -6.28 -4.05
N SER A 321 -11.05 -5.59 -5.16
CA SER A 321 -10.59 -4.21 -5.35
C SER A 321 -11.62 -3.19 -4.87
N VAL A 322 -11.24 -2.39 -3.88
CA VAL A 322 -12.11 -1.42 -3.20
C VAL A 322 -11.58 0.00 -3.38
N GLY A 323 -12.17 0.76 -4.31
CA GLY A 323 -11.83 2.16 -4.51
C GLY A 323 -12.14 3.05 -3.31
N ALA A 324 -13.23 2.75 -2.58
CA ALA A 324 -13.73 3.58 -1.49
C ALA A 324 -12.71 3.80 -0.35
N THR A 325 -11.74 2.89 -0.20
CA THR A 325 -10.64 3.02 0.77
C THR A 325 -9.79 4.28 0.56
N THR A 326 -9.67 4.77 -0.68
CA THR A 326 -8.79 5.89 -1.05
C THR A 326 -9.53 7.13 -1.55
N HIS A 327 -10.77 7.01 -2.06
CA HIS A 327 -11.55 8.18 -2.48
C HIS A 327 -12.73 8.54 -1.56
N SER A 328 -13.08 7.70 -0.57
CA SER A 328 -14.26 7.91 0.28
C SER A 328 -14.03 7.42 1.71
N PHE A 329 -13.00 7.96 2.36
CA PHE A 329 -12.67 7.71 3.76
C PHE A 329 -12.96 8.94 4.62
N LYS A 330 -13.06 8.72 5.93
CA LYS A 330 -13.07 9.78 6.94
C LYS A 330 -11.67 9.88 7.53
N SER A 331 -11.07 11.07 7.55
CA SER A 331 -9.80 11.30 8.25
C SER A 331 -9.95 10.97 9.74
N LEU A 332 -8.91 10.36 10.32
CA LEU A 332 -8.85 10.06 11.75
C LEU A 332 -8.55 11.34 12.53
N ASP A 333 -9.36 11.72 13.51
CA ASP A 333 -9.12 12.93 14.29
C ASP A 333 -7.90 12.79 15.25
N LEU A 334 -6.98 13.74 15.16
CA LEU A 334 -5.72 13.79 15.92
C LEU A 334 -5.44 15.23 16.35
N SER A 335 -4.84 15.43 17.51
CA SER A 335 -4.44 16.78 17.97
C SER A 335 -2.99 16.82 18.43
N LEU A 336 -2.29 17.90 18.16
CA LEU A 336 -0.99 18.21 18.75
C LEU A 336 -1.20 19.19 19.92
N LEU A 337 -0.52 18.94 21.03
CA LEU A 337 -0.51 19.84 22.19
C LEU A 337 0.93 20.09 22.63
N VAL A 338 1.30 21.36 22.82
CA VAL A 338 2.56 21.74 23.47
C VAL A 338 2.41 21.56 24.97
N ARG A 339 3.35 20.88 25.62
CA ARG A 339 3.39 20.81 27.08
C ARG A 339 3.90 22.12 27.67
N GLU A 340 3.17 22.65 28.64
CA GLU A 340 3.64 23.74 29.48
C GLU A 340 4.72 23.20 30.44
N GLU A 341 5.82 23.94 30.60
CA GLU A 341 6.80 23.62 31.64
C GLU A 341 6.13 23.65 33.02
N GLY A 342 6.13 22.51 33.73
CA GLY A 342 5.67 22.43 35.12
C GLY A 342 4.32 21.74 35.38
N SER A 343 3.62 21.24 34.36
CA SER A 343 2.42 20.41 34.58
C SER A 343 2.80 18.94 34.80
N THR A 344 2.98 18.55 36.07
CA THR A 344 3.09 17.16 36.54
C THR A 344 1.76 16.41 36.44
#